data_AF-A0A9Q5ZTV6-F1
#
_entry.id   AF-A0A9Q5ZTV6-F1
#
_cell.length_a   1.000
_cell.length_b   1.000
_cell.length_c   1.000
_cell.angle_alpha   90.00
_cell.angle_beta   90.00
_cell.angle_gamma   90.00
#
_symmetry.space_group_name_H-M   'P 1'
#
loop_
_entity.id
_entity.type
_entity.pdbx_description
1 polymer ?
#
loop_
_entity_poly.entity_id
_entity_poly.type
_entity_poly.pdbx_seq_one_letter_code
_entity_poly.pdbx_strand_id
1 'polypeptide(L)'
;METKSITSLRTHCISVRLNEKELDILNSQRKIYSKGEWLRMVLLQKSPPVIPTINTEAWKALTDISQKLNRVAIHIDGKSKDSQLTHTELFAVKRLLVELRNNLLRTDVGSIYREGYAEDQEG
;
A
#
# COMPACT_ATOMS: atom_id res chain seq x y z
N MET A 1 -28.23 7.94 31.75
CA MET A 1 -27.96 9.21 31.06
C MET A 1 -26.46 9.36 30.97
N GLU A 2 -25.90 9.13 29.78
CA GLU A 2 -24.46 9.15 29.55
C GLU A 2 -23.98 10.61 29.57
N THR A 3 -23.14 10.95 30.55
CA THR A 3 -22.49 12.26 30.63
C THR A 3 -21.45 12.34 29.52
N LYS A 4 -21.89 12.78 28.34
CA LYS A 4 -21.02 13.09 27.20
C LYS A 4 -20.00 14.13 27.69
N SER A 5 -18.79 13.66 27.98
CA SER A 5 -17.73 14.47 28.58
C SER A 5 -17.60 15.79 27.82
N ILE A 6 -17.71 16.90 28.55
CA ILE A 6 -17.67 18.28 28.04
C ILE A 6 -16.39 18.49 27.18
N THR A 7 -15.35 17.68 27.40
CA THR A 7 -14.11 17.66 26.63
C THR A 7 -14.24 17.26 25.16
N SER A 8 -15.38 16.70 24.71
CA SER A 8 -15.62 16.34 23.30
C SER A 8 -16.28 17.45 22.48
N LEU A 9 -16.83 18.48 23.14
CA LEU A 9 -17.52 19.58 22.47
C LEU A 9 -16.52 20.60 21.92
N ARG A 10 -16.84 21.15 20.73
CA ARG A 10 -16.02 22.18 20.07
C ARG A 10 -16.48 23.56 20.54
N THR A 11 -15.93 24.03 21.66
CA THR A 11 -16.33 25.30 22.30
C THR A 11 -15.41 26.48 21.98
N HIS A 12 -14.25 26.24 21.37
CA HIS A 12 -13.26 27.29 21.05
C HIS A 12 -13.35 27.68 19.56
N CYS A 13 -13.48 28.97 19.28
CA CYS A 13 -13.55 29.52 17.92
C CYS A 13 -12.21 30.14 17.51
N ILE A 14 -11.77 29.85 16.28
CA ILE A 14 -10.61 30.47 15.65
C ILE A 14 -11.09 31.13 14.36
N SER A 15 -10.72 32.39 14.14
CA SER A 15 -11.01 33.12 12.90
C SER A 15 -9.73 33.35 12.10
N VAL A 16 -9.79 33.11 10.79
CA VAL A 16 -8.66 33.26 9.86
C VAL A 16 -9.15 34.04 8.65
N ARG A 17 -8.32 34.96 8.14
CA ARG A 17 -8.56 35.67 6.88
C ARG A 17 -7.70 35.05 5.79
N LEU A 18 -8.29 34.81 4.63
CA LEU A 18 -7.61 34.27 3.45
C LEU A 18 -7.66 35.32 2.34
N ASN A 19 -6.60 35.40 1.54
CA ASN A 19 -6.65 36.11 0.25
C ASN A 19 -7.40 35.26 -0.80
N GLU A 20 -7.63 35.84 -1.98
CA GLU A 20 -8.39 35.21 -3.06
C GLU A 20 -7.77 33.87 -3.51
N LYS A 21 -6.45 33.83 -3.72
CA LYS A 21 -5.73 32.62 -4.13
C LYS A 21 -5.83 31.50 -3.09
N GLU A 22 -5.68 31.85 -1.81
CA GLU A 22 -5.79 30.89 -0.70
C GLU A 22 -7.22 30.35 -0.57
N LEU A 23 -8.22 31.20 -0.81
CA LEU A 23 -9.63 30.80 -0.81
C LEU A 23 -9.94 29.82 -1.95
N ASP A 24 -9.38 30.04 -3.14
CA ASP A 24 -9.56 29.13 -4.28
C ASP A 24 -8.97 27.75 -4.04
N ILE A 25 -7.78 27.69 -3.43
CA ILE A 25 -7.14 26.44 -3.02
C ILE A 25 -8.04 25.70 -2.01
N LEU A 26 -8.54 26.41 -0.99
CA LEU A 26 -9.44 25.85 0.01
C LEU A 26 -10.70 25.25 -0.63
N ASN A 27 -11.34 25.97 -1.56
CA ASN A 27 -12.56 25.49 -2.21
C ASN A 27 -12.30 24.27 -3.11
N SER A 28 -11.14 24.22 -3.76
CA SER A 28 -10.73 23.08 -4.60
C SER A 28 -10.45 21.83 -3.77
N GLN A 29 -9.81 21.98 -2.60
CA GLN A 29 -9.38 20.85 -1.77
C GLN A 29 -10.45 20.33 -0.81
N ARG A 30 -11.43 21.16 -0.40
CA ARG A 30 -12.43 20.79 0.62
C ARG A 30 -13.43 19.71 0.19
N LYS A 31 -13.57 19.46 -1.11
CA LYS A 31 -14.56 18.51 -1.66
C LYS A 31 -15.95 18.78 -1.08
N ILE A 32 -16.51 17.81 -0.35
CA ILE A 32 -17.84 17.86 0.26
C ILE A 32 -17.88 18.57 1.63
N TYR A 33 -16.73 18.84 2.23
CA TYR A 33 -16.65 19.35 3.60
C TYR A 33 -16.85 20.87 3.67
N SER A 34 -17.38 21.34 4.80
CA SER A 34 -17.44 22.76 5.10
C SER A 34 -16.02 23.33 5.31
N LYS A 35 -15.83 24.63 5.09
CA LYS A 35 -14.51 25.29 5.19
C LYS A 35 -13.84 25.04 6.55
N GLY A 36 -14.58 25.29 7.65
CA GLY A 36 -14.06 25.11 9.01
C GLY A 36 -13.83 23.65 9.39
N GLU A 37 -14.70 22.73 8.93
CA GLU A 37 -14.49 21.31 9.16
C GLU A 37 -13.25 20.79 8.44
N TRP A 38 -13.05 21.20 7.19
CA TRP A 38 -11.89 20.81 6.41
C TRP A 38 -10.59 21.36 7.00
N LEU A 39 -10.54 22.66 7.37
CA LEU A 39 -9.38 23.25 8.04
C LEU A 39 -9.02 22.52 9.33
N ARG A 40 -10.03 22.13 10.11
CA ARG A 40 -9.83 21.33 11.33
C ARG A 40 -9.27 19.94 11.01
N MET A 41 -9.72 19.28 9.95
CA MET A 41 -9.18 17.99 9.55
C MET A 41 -7.73 18.08 9.09
N VAL A 42 -7.39 19.13 8.34
CA VAL A 42 -6.01 19.40 7.90
C VAL A 42 -5.11 19.68 9.10
N LEU A 43 -5.51 20.57 10.02
CA LEU A 43 -4.75 20.88 11.24
C LEU A 43 -4.48 19.64 12.10
N LEU A 44 -5.47 18.77 12.25
CA LEU A 44 -5.36 17.54 13.03
C LEU A 44 -4.69 16.39 12.27
N GLN A 45 -4.16 16.63 11.06
CA GLN A 45 -3.57 15.62 10.19
C GLN A 45 -4.49 14.41 9.97
N LYS A 46 -5.81 14.62 10.03
CA LYS A 46 -6.85 13.62 9.75
C LYS A 46 -7.24 13.59 8.28
N SER A 47 -6.53 14.33 7.41
CA SER A 47 -6.67 14.12 5.96
C SER A 47 -6.27 12.68 5.64
N PRO A 48 -6.95 12.00 4.71
CA PRO A 48 -6.45 10.71 4.23
C PRO A 48 -4.97 10.88 3.88
N PRO A 49 -4.07 10.01 4.40
CA PRO A 49 -2.64 10.17 4.21
C PRO A 49 -2.39 10.21 2.71
N VAL A 50 -1.95 11.37 2.22
CA VAL A 50 -1.45 11.48 0.86
C VAL A 50 -0.20 10.62 0.87
N ILE A 51 -0.26 9.45 0.20
CA ILE A 51 0.90 8.60 0.04
C ILE A 51 2.02 9.50 -0.49
N PRO A 52 3.12 9.68 0.25
CA PRO A 52 4.22 10.52 -0.20
C PRO A 52 4.62 10.06 -1.60
N THR A 53 4.80 10.99 -2.54
CA THR A 53 5.09 10.65 -3.94
C THR A 53 6.27 9.68 -4.06
N ILE A 54 7.26 9.80 -3.16
CA ILE A 54 8.42 8.90 -3.02
C ILE A 54 8.05 7.42 -2.81
N ASN A 55 6.89 7.13 -2.24
CA ASN A 55 6.43 5.76 -1.96
C ASN A 55 5.58 5.19 -3.10
N THR A 56 5.11 6.01 -4.05
CA THR A 56 4.17 5.56 -5.09
C THR A 56 4.78 4.49 -6.00
N GLU A 57 6.06 4.61 -6.34
CA GLU A 57 6.79 3.61 -7.14
C GLU A 57 6.98 2.31 -6.36
N ALA A 58 7.30 2.39 -5.07
CA ALA A 58 7.44 1.21 -4.21
C ALA A 58 6.10 0.44 -4.09
N TRP A 59 4.98 1.16 -3.93
CA TRP A 59 3.65 0.55 -3.89
C TRP A 59 3.26 -0.11 -5.22
N LYS A 60 3.64 0.49 -6.37
CA LYS A 60 3.43 -0.14 -7.70
C LYS A 60 4.22 -1.43 -7.83
N ALA A 61 5.50 -1.44 -7.45
CA ALA A 61 6.35 -2.64 -7.47
C ALA A 61 5.77 -3.75 -6.58
N LEU A 62 5.33 -3.42 -5.36
CA LEU A 62 4.69 -4.38 -4.46
C LEU A 62 3.38 -4.95 -5.02
N THR A 63 2.59 -4.13 -5.72
CA THR A 63 1.34 -4.57 -6.35
C THR A 63 1.61 -5.60 -7.44
N ASP A 64 2.61 -5.39 -8.29
CA ASP A 64 3.00 -6.33 -9.35
C ASP A 64 3.43 -7.69 -8.76
N ILE A 65 4.25 -7.67 -7.69
CA ILE A 65 4.69 -8.88 -7.00
C ILE A 65 3.50 -9.63 -6.37
N SER A 66 2.56 -8.91 -5.73
CA SER A 66 1.37 -9.50 -5.15
C SER A 66 0.49 -10.19 -6.20
N GLN A 67 0.35 -9.59 -7.39
CA GLN A 67 -0.39 -10.21 -8.50
C GLN A 67 0.29 -11.49 -8.99
N LYS A 68 1.62 -11.50 -9.12
CA LYS A 68 2.39 -12.69 -9.50
C LYS A 68 2.25 -13.81 -8.46
N LEU A 69 2.34 -13.49 -7.17
CA LEU A 69 2.13 -14.45 -6.09
C LEU A 69 0.71 -15.02 -6.09
N ASN A 70 -0.31 -14.19 -6.28
CA ASN A 70 -1.70 -14.65 -6.37
C ASN A 70 -1.92 -15.61 -7.54
N ARG A 71 -1.27 -15.39 -8.69
CA ARG A 71 -1.34 -16.34 -9.82
C ARG A 71 -0.74 -17.70 -9.46
N VAL A 72 0.37 -17.71 -8.74
CA VAL A 72 1.01 -18.96 -8.27
C VAL A 72 0.13 -19.64 -7.22
N ALA A 73 -0.44 -18.90 -6.28
CA ALA A 73 -1.38 -19.45 -5.29
C ALA A 73 -2.60 -20.10 -5.97
N ILE A 74 -3.23 -19.41 -6.93
CA ILE A 74 -4.35 -19.94 -7.71
C ILE A 74 -3.94 -21.20 -8.49
N HIS A 75 -2.74 -21.22 -9.07
CA HIS A 75 -2.23 -22.38 -9.79
C HIS A 75 -2.04 -23.59 -8.87
N ILE A 76 -1.53 -23.38 -7.66
CA ILE A 76 -1.35 -24.41 -6.64
C ILE A 76 -2.71 -24.88 -6.09
N ASP A 77 -3.62 -23.96 -5.78
CA ASP A 77 -4.97 -24.27 -5.27
C ASP A 77 -5.81 -25.05 -6.28
N GLY A 78 -5.55 -24.86 -7.59
CA GLY A 78 -6.18 -25.59 -8.67
C GLY A 78 -5.67 -27.02 -8.88
N LYS A 79 -4.57 -27.43 -8.22
CA LYS A 79 -4.03 -28.79 -8.33
C LYS A 79 -4.83 -29.79 -7.50
N SER A 80 -4.88 -31.03 -7.97
CA SER A 80 -5.47 -32.14 -7.20
C SER A 80 -4.62 -32.42 -5.95
N LYS A 81 -5.26 -32.92 -4.89
CA LYS A 81 -4.60 -33.20 -3.59
C LYS A 81 -3.41 -34.16 -3.68
N ASP A 82 -3.35 -34.97 -4.73
CA ASP A 82 -2.33 -35.99 -4.96
C ASP A 82 -1.22 -35.53 -5.93
N SER A 83 -1.32 -34.33 -6.50
CA SER A 83 -0.30 -33.79 -7.41
C SER A 83 0.85 -33.18 -6.62
N GLN A 84 2.07 -33.70 -6.84
CA GLN A 84 3.27 -33.08 -6.29
C GLN A 84 3.57 -31.73 -6.95
N LEU A 85 4.13 -30.80 -6.17
CA LEU A 85 4.68 -29.56 -6.70
C LEU A 85 5.94 -29.89 -7.51
N THR A 86 5.96 -29.47 -8.77
CA THR A 86 7.11 -29.60 -9.65
C THR A 86 8.27 -28.71 -9.18
N HIS A 87 9.50 -29.07 -9.54
CA HIS A 87 10.68 -28.26 -9.21
C HIS A 87 10.56 -26.84 -9.78
N THR A 88 9.92 -26.70 -10.95
CA THR A 88 9.63 -25.43 -11.61
C THR A 88 8.68 -24.53 -10.81
N GLU A 89 7.63 -25.07 -10.20
CA GLU A 89 6.71 -24.29 -9.36
C GLU A 89 7.36 -23.85 -8.05
N LEU A 90 8.11 -24.75 -7.40
CA LEU A 90 8.90 -24.45 -6.22
C LEU A 90 9.94 -23.35 -6.51
N PHE A 91 10.55 -23.38 -7.70
CA PHE A 91 11.46 -22.36 -8.16
C PHE A 91 10.76 -21.01 -8.37
N ALA A 92 9.60 -20.99 -9.03
CA ALA A 92 8.81 -19.78 -9.23
C ALA A 92 8.42 -19.10 -7.90
N VAL A 93 7.97 -19.89 -6.91
CA VAL A 93 7.65 -19.38 -5.56
C VAL A 93 8.89 -18.78 -4.88
N LYS A 94 10.02 -19.51 -4.89
CA LYS A 94 11.28 -19.04 -4.28
C LYS A 94 11.75 -17.73 -4.91
N ARG A 95 11.68 -17.61 -6.24
CA ARG A 95 12.05 -16.39 -6.97
C ARG A 95 11.18 -15.20 -6.56
N LEU A 96 9.86 -15.38 -6.50
CA LEU A 96 8.92 -14.30 -6.13
C LEU A 96 9.09 -13.84 -4.67
N LEU A 97 9.34 -14.76 -3.73
CA LEU A 97 9.62 -14.41 -2.33
C LEU A 97 10.89 -13.58 -2.16
N VAL A 98 11.93 -13.89 -2.94
CA VAL A 98 13.17 -13.12 -2.95
C VAL A 98 12.94 -11.72 -3.52
N GLU A 99 12.21 -11.63 -4.63
CA GLU A 99 11.89 -10.35 -5.28
C GLU A 99 11.08 -9.45 -4.33
N LEU A 100 10.13 -10.04 -3.59
CA LEU A 100 9.39 -9.36 -2.53
C LEU A 100 10.33 -8.86 -1.42
N ARG A 101 11.21 -9.73 -0.90
CA ARG A 101 12.17 -9.38 0.14
C ARG A 101 13.07 -8.22 -0.27
N ASN A 102 13.59 -8.24 -1.49
CA ASN A 102 14.49 -7.18 -1.99
C ASN A 102 13.76 -5.85 -2.14
N ASN A 103 12.51 -5.86 -2.62
CA ASN A 103 11.69 -4.65 -2.72
C ASN A 103 11.29 -4.07 -1.36
N LEU A 104 11.07 -4.91 -0.35
CA LEU A 104 10.74 -4.47 1.01
C LEU A 104 11.96 -3.95 1.79
N LEU A 105 13.12 -4.59 1.64
CA LEU A 105 14.31 -4.26 2.45
C LEU A 105 15.22 -3.22 1.80
N ARG A 106 15.02 -2.86 0.51
CA ARG A 106 15.96 -2.02 -0.27
C ARG A 106 17.42 -2.47 -0.10
N THR A 107 17.65 -3.77 0.06
CA THR A 107 19.00 -4.30 0.25
C THR A 107 19.64 -4.45 -1.12
N ASP A 108 20.59 -3.56 -1.40
CA ASP A 108 21.59 -3.54 -2.46
C ASP A 108 22.50 -4.79 -2.48
N VAL A 109 22.33 -5.71 -1.54
CA VAL A 109 22.93 -7.04 -1.54
C VAL A 109 22.12 -7.96 -2.47
N GLY A 110 22.37 -7.80 -3.77
CA GLY A 110 21.84 -8.65 -4.83
C GLY A 110 22.21 -10.10 -4.59
N SER A 111 21.26 -10.88 -4.08
CA SER A 111 21.33 -12.33 -4.18
C SER A 111 21.10 -12.68 -5.65
N ILE A 112 22.19 -12.90 -6.38
CA ILE A 112 22.13 -13.43 -7.74
C ILE A 112 21.61 -14.87 -7.63
N TYR A 113 20.32 -15.08 -7.90
CA TYR A 113 19.76 -16.42 -7.99
C TYR A 113 20.12 -16.99 -9.36
N ARG A 114 21.00 -18.00 -9.37
CA ARG A 114 21.29 -18.79 -10.57
C ARG A 114 20.25 -19.90 -10.68
N GLU A 115 19.63 -19.99 -11.85
CA GLU A 115 18.58 -20.92 -12.30
C GLU A 115 18.98 -22.40 -12.30
N GLY A 116 20.11 -22.76 -11.68
CA GLY A 116 20.73 -24.08 -11.77
C GLY A 116 19.74 -25.21 -11.48
N TYR A 117 19.41 -25.95 -12.55
CA TYR A 117 18.57 -27.15 -12.58
C TYR A 117 17.05 -26.94 -12.44
N ALA A 118 16.50 -25.86 -13.00
CA ALA A 118 15.05 -25.71 -13.19
C ALA A 118 14.48 -26.56 -14.35
N GLU A 119 15.33 -27.26 -15.10
CA GLU A 119 14.89 -28.23 -16.10
C GLU A 119 14.62 -29.57 -15.42
N ASP A 120 13.36 -30.00 -15.45
CA ASP A 120 13.00 -31.39 -15.17
C ASP A 120 13.70 -32.26 -16.23
N GLN A 121 14.82 -32.88 -15.86
CA GLN A 121 15.51 -33.82 -16.74
C GLN A 121 14.60 -35.05 -16.91
N GLU A 122 13.95 -35.14 -18.06
CA GLU A 122 13.18 -36.33 -18.46
C GLU A 122 14.13 -37.54 -18.49
N GLY A 123 13.80 -38.56 -17.68
CA GLY A 123 14.40 -39.88 -17.71
C GLY A 123 13.38 -40.93 -18.11
#